data_AF-A0A918E7F7-F1
#
_entry.id   AF-A0A918E7F7-F1
#
_cell.length_a   1.000
_cell.length_b   1.000
_cell.length_c   1.000
_cell.angle_alpha   90.00
_cell.angle_beta   90.00
_cell.angle_gamma   90.00
#
_symmetry.space_group_name_H-M   'P 1'
#
loop_
_entity.id
_entity.type
_entity.pdbx_description
1 polymer ?
#
loop_
_entity_poly.entity_id
_entity_poly.type
_entity_poly.pdbx_seq_one_letter_code
_entity_poly.pdbx_strand_id
1 'polypeptide(L)'
;MAKFAERLDLALNKRSFTGAQVAAALTEAGIPITRAYVSQLRTGKQTNPTLQVLRALAASLQVSVGWLVGEDYVESGTVDDLQLRAGGIGLTASGLSEESMAVLRGVIELARQAEGLPEHPEPAMEIPDAAAPLREPMRQALGERLRSLRLASQLSPEKVETALGKGSVAVEAIEEGRLAPAPATVERLLTLYGVSPMPAREYVLSLARGERELEWYDSDWVPVWLATTCAIDARASVIRTYHTHFVPPLLQTETYALAAIAAMDMGSFRQTTADAAVDILVARQKLIGSPGGPVVWAVMDEGVLLRSIATPQVMLDQLDRLIEYTKRPNISLHIVPMEDPAYVPRTGPFTLWRFPEAFEPDIACSHALEADELITDAVIVEAYHQAFAKLSVTTTTRDETLDLLYSHRERLSRAPANEIIREH
;
A
#
# COMPACT_ATOMS: atom_id res chain seq x y z
N MET A 1 15.54 28.45 11.17
CA MET A 1 15.60 29.65 10.29
C MET A 1 16.83 29.72 9.39
N ALA A 2 18.07 29.46 9.84
CA ALA A 2 19.24 29.33 8.94
C ALA A 2 19.01 28.31 7.79
N LYS A 3 18.28 27.22 8.09
CA LYS A 3 17.90 26.17 7.11
C LYS A 3 17.02 26.67 5.93
N PHE A 4 16.20 27.72 6.09
CA PHE A 4 15.31 28.20 5.01
C PHE A 4 16.10 28.99 3.96
N ALA A 5 16.91 29.95 4.41
CA ALA A 5 17.73 30.78 3.54
C ALA A 5 18.72 29.94 2.72
N GLU A 6 19.36 28.95 3.36
CA GLU A 6 20.27 27.99 2.71
C GLU A 6 19.56 27.12 1.67
N ARG A 7 18.38 26.59 1.98
CA ARG A 7 17.61 25.76 1.03
C ARG A 7 17.07 26.56 -0.14
N LEU A 8 16.64 27.80 0.11
CA LEU A 8 16.21 28.72 -0.94
C LEU A 8 17.37 29.06 -1.88
N ASP A 9 18.56 29.36 -1.34
CA ASP A 9 19.75 29.62 -2.15
C ASP A 9 20.17 28.37 -2.95
N LEU A 10 20.14 27.18 -2.32
CA LEU A 10 20.42 25.91 -2.97
C LEU A 10 19.46 25.64 -4.14
N ALA A 11 18.16 25.86 -3.94
CA ALA A 11 17.14 25.63 -4.96
C ALA A 11 17.28 26.59 -6.15
N LEU A 12 17.58 27.86 -5.88
CA LEU A 12 17.84 28.86 -6.92
C LEU A 12 19.08 28.50 -7.75
N ASN A 13 20.18 28.13 -7.08
CA ASN A 13 21.44 27.80 -7.73
C ASN A 13 21.34 26.52 -8.56
N LYS A 14 20.65 25.48 -8.08
CA LYS A 14 20.47 24.21 -8.83
C LYS A 14 19.72 24.37 -10.14
N ARG A 15 18.79 25.33 -10.21
CA ARG A 15 17.97 25.58 -11.41
C ARG A 15 18.42 26.79 -12.23
N SER A 16 19.59 27.36 -11.90
CA SER A 16 20.12 28.56 -12.56
C SER A 16 19.16 29.76 -12.54
N PHE A 17 18.23 29.81 -11.58
CA PHE A 17 17.29 30.93 -11.46
C PHE A 17 17.94 32.10 -10.72
N THR A 18 17.86 33.29 -11.32
CA THR A 18 18.21 34.52 -10.63
C THR A 18 17.05 34.97 -9.73
N GLY A 19 17.36 35.63 -8.61
CA GLY A 19 16.31 36.22 -7.74
C GLY A 19 15.43 37.25 -8.45
N ALA A 20 15.85 37.79 -9.60
CA ALA A 20 15.05 38.68 -10.43
C ALA A 20 13.98 37.91 -11.21
N GLN A 21 14.32 36.76 -11.79
CA GLN A 21 13.39 35.90 -12.53
C GLN A 21 12.30 35.34 -11.62
N VAL A 22 12.67 34.91 -10.41
CA VAL A 22 11.68 34.40 -9.44
C VAL A 22 10.73 35.52 -8.97
N ALA A 23 11.23 36.73 -8.74
CA ALA A 23 10.38 37.86 -8.38
C ALA A 23 9.40 38.24 -9.51
N ALA A 24 9.84 38.18 -10.77
CA ALA A 24 8.99 38.42 -11.93
C ALA A 24 7.90 37.35 -12.06
N ALA A 25 8.26 36.07 -11.98
CA ALA A 25 7.32 34.96 -12.08
C ALA A 25 6.23 35.01 -11.00
N LEU A 26 6.59 35.33 -9.75
CA LEU A 26 5.63 35.46 -8.67
C LEU A 26 4.71 36.69 -8.84
N THR A 27 5.25 37.79 -9.38
CA THR A 27 4.47 38.99 -9.68
C THR A 27 3.47 38.73 -10.81
N GLU A 28 3.86 38.00 -11.86
CA GLU A 28 2.96 37.55 -12.94
C GLU A 28 1.87 36.61 -12.42
N ALA A 29 2.18 35.77 -11.43
CA ALA A 29 1.22 34.93 -10.73
C ALA A 29 0.33 35.68 -9.72
N GLY A 30 0.35 37.02 -9.73
CA GLY A 30 -0.50 37.88 -8.89
C GLY A 30 -0.01 38.06 -7.45
N ILE A 31 1.23 37.70 -7.14
CA ILE A 31 1.84 37.86 -5.81
C ILE A 31 2.97 38.90 -5.92
N PRO A 32 2.69 40.19 -5.65
CA PRO A 32 3.65 41.26 -5.91
C PRO A 32 4.84 41.17 -4.95
N ILE A 33 5.99 40.73 -5.46
CA ILE A 33 7.24 40.69 -4.71
C ILE A 33 8.39 41.30 -5.51
N THR A 34 9.36 41.88 -4.82
CA THR A 34 10.51 42.53 -5.46
C THR A 34 11.74 41.63 -5.45
N ARG A 35 12.65 41.82 -6.40
CA ARG A 35 13.98 41.19 -6.39
C ARG A 35 14.72 41.41 -5.06
N ALA A 36 14.60 42.61 -4.48
CA ALA A 36 15.21 42.95 -3.20
C ALA A 36 14.65 42.09 -2.06
N TYR A 37 13.34 41.83 -2.07
CA TYR A 37 12.68 40.96 -1.09
C TYR A 37 13.17 39.51 -1.21
N VAL A 38 13.27 38.95 -2.42
CA VAL A 38 13.86 37.62 -2.64
C VAL A 38 15.31 37.55 -2.16
N SER A 39 16.10 38.59 -2.39
CA SER A 39 17.48 38.67 -1.89
C SER A 39 17.55 38.68 -0.36
N GLN A 40 16.63 39.36 0.33
CA GLN A 40 16.59 39.41 1.79
C GLN A 40 16.21 38.06 2.41
N LEU A 41 15.28 37.32 1.80
CA LEU A 41 14.94 35.95 2.19
C LEU A 41 16.14 35.00 2.05
N ARG A 42 16.87 35.13 0.94
CA ARG A 42 18.05 34.31 0.64
C ARG A 42 19.24 34.55 1.57
N THR A 43 19.42 35.79 2.05
CA THR A 43 20.48 36.12 3.02
C THR A 43 20.03 35.95 4.47
N GLY A 44 18.80 35.49 4.72
CA GLY A 44 18.22 35.38 6.07
C GLY A 44 18.00 36.73 6.78
N LYS A 45 18.03 37.85 6.05
CA LYS A 45 17.74 39.19 6.60
C LYS A 45 16.25 39.41 6.81
N GLN A 46 15.42 38.71 6.04
CA GLN A 46 13.99 38.57 6.27
C GLN A 46 13.68 37.10 6.55
N THR A 47 13.02 36.82 7.66
CA THR A 47 12.92 35.45 8.20
C THR A 47 11.50 34.89 8.25
N ASN A 48 10.48 35.68 7.89
CA ASN A 48 9.08 35.26 8.01
C ASN A 48 8.26 35.65 6.75
N PRO A 49 8.44 34.95 5.61
CA PRO A 49 7.56 35.10 4.45
C PRO A 49 6.16 34.55 4.75
N THR A 50 5.13 35.12 4.09
CA THR A 50 3.76 34.60 4.20
C THR A 50 3.64 33.23 3.55
N LEU A 51 2.68 32.41 3.98
CA LEU A 51 2.44 31.09 3.40
C LEU A 51 2.13 31.14 1.89
N GLN A 52 1.47 32.21 1.43
CA GLN A 52 1.22 32.45 0.01
C GLN A 52 2.52 32.62 -0.77
N VAL A 53 3.47 33.40 -0.25
CA VAL A 53 4.81 33.55 -0.85
C VAL A 53 5.60 32.24 -0.79
N LEU A 54 5.52 31.51 0.33
CA LEU A 54 6.19 30.21 0.47
C LEU A 54 5.68 29.18 -0.54
N ARG A 55 4.36 29.07 -0.70
CA ARG A 55 3.73 28.18 -1.70
C ARG A 55 4.14 28.56 -3.11
N ALA A 56 4.16 29.86 -3.43
CA ALA A 56 4.51 30.34 -4.76
C ALA A 56 6.00 30.16 -5.08
N LEU A 57 6.89 30.38 -4.11
CA LEU A 57 8.32 30.09 -4.23
C LEU A 57 8.55 28.58 -4.43
N ALA A 58 7.90 27.75 -3.61
CA ALA A 58 7.99 26.29 -3.70
C ALA A 58 7.50 25.77 -5.06
N ALA A 59 6.36 26.27 -5.54
CA ALA A 59 5.82 25.93 -6.87
C ALA A 59 6.76 26.36 -8.01
N SER A 60 7.28 27.60 -7.96
CA SER A 60 8.18 28.13 -8.99
C SER A 60 9.52 27.40 -9.04
N LEU A 61 9.99 26.93 -7.88
CA LEU A 61 11.22 26.14 -7.76
C LEU A 61 10.97 24.63 -7.89
N GLN A 62 9.69 24.23 -8.05
CA GLN A 62 9.21 22.85 -8.06
C GLN A 62 9.76 22.00 -6.89
N VAL A 63 9.66 22.55 -5.69
CA VAL A 63 9.96 21.85 -4.43
C VAL A 63 8.72 21.87 -3.53
N SER A 64 8.63 20.99 -2.55
CA SER A 64 7.55 21.07 -1.56
C SER A 64 7.79 22.26 -0.61
N VAL A 65 6.70 22.84 -0.10
CA VAL A 65 6.80 23.89 0.93
C VAL A 65 7.54 23.34 2.14
N GLY A 66 7.18 22.13 2.61
CA GLY A 66 7.80 21.47 3.76
C GLY A 66 9.32 21.30 3.61
N TRP A 67 9.80 20.94 2.43
CA TRP A 67 11.24 20.91 2.16
C TRP A 67 11.87 22.30 2.27
N LEU A 68 11.23 23.31 1.67
CA LEU A 68 11.74 24.69 1.63
C LEU A 68 11.88 25.30 3.04
N VAL A 69 10.88 25.12 3.91
CA VAL A 69 10.88 25.68 5.28
C VAL A 69 11.48 24.76 6.35
N GLY A 70 11.55 23.46 6.11
CA GLY A 70 11.88 22.44 7.12
C GLY A 70 10.67 22.01 7.93
N GLU A 71 10.72 20.77 8.44
CA GLU A 71 9.59 20.04 9.07
C GLU A 71 8.96 20.71 10.31
N ASP A 72 9.45 21.87 10.75
CA ASP A 72 8.98 22.55 11.97
C ASP A 72 7.93 23.66 11.71
N TYR A 73 7.48 23.88 10.47
CA TYR A 73 6.69 25.08 10.11
C TYR A 73 5.25 24.84 9.64
N VAL A 74 4.73 23.61 9.70
CA VAL A 74 3.37 23.30 9.21
C VAL A 74 2.41 23.05 10.38
N GLU A 75 2.40 23.96 11.35
CA GLU A 75 1.34 24.07 12.38
C GLU A 75 0.65 25.43 12.27
N SER A 76 0.11 25.78 11.09
CA SER A 76 -0.94 26.80 10.99
C SER A 76 -1.57 26.78 9.59
N GLY A 77 -2.74 26.16 9.45
CA GLY A 77 -3.51 26.20 8.21
C GLY A 77 -4.63 25.16 8.23
N THR A 78 -5.84 25.63 8.49
CA THR A 78 -7.07 24.87 8.72
C THR A 78 -7.48 23.94 7.57
N VAL A 79 -8.12 22.85 7.97
CA VAL A 79 -8.59 21.67 7.21
C VAL A 79 -9.54 21.97 6.03
N ASP A 80 -10.02 23.21 5.87
CA ASP A 80 -10.95 23.59 4.79
C ASP A 80 -10.32 23.73 3.39
N ASP A 81 -8.99 23.82 3.27
CA ASP A 81 -8.30 24.03 1.98
C ASP A 81 -8.05 22.72 1.19
N LEU A 82 -8.26 21.55 1.81
CA LEU A 82 -8.08 20.23 1.19
C LEU A 82 -9.30 19.77 0.38
N GLN A 83 -10.51 20.24 0.71
CA GLN A 83 -11.72 19.94 -0.07
C GLN A 83 -11.74 20.64 -1.43
N LEU A 84 -11.07 21.79 -1.57
CA LEU A 84 -11.02 22.53 -2.84
C LEU A 84 -10.08 21.91 -3.88
N ARG A 85 -9.27 20.91 -3.49
CA ARG A 85 -8.27 20.26 -4.37
C ARG A 85 -8.68 18.88 -4.92
N ALA A 86 -9.79 18.31 -4.47
CA ALA A 86 -10.27 17.01 -4.94
C ALA A 86 -11.15 17.08 -6.22
N GLY A 87 -11.50 18.28 -6.71
CA GLY A 87 -12.35 18.46 -7.90
C GLY A 87 -11.64 18.86 -9.20
N GLY A 88 -10.31 18.82 -9.25
CA GLY A 88 -9.54 19.60 -10.24
C GLY A 88 -9.18 18.95 -11.57
N ILE A 89 -8.98 17.62 -11.65
CA ILE A 89 -8.48 17.00 -12.89
C ILE A 89 -9.09 15.60 -13.07
N GLY A 90 -10.40 15.58 -13.28
CA GLY A 90 -11.12 14.44 -13.84
C GLY A 90 -11.76 14.87 -15.15
N LEU A 91 -11.06 14.69 -16.27
CA LEU A 91 -11.63 14.90 -17.61
C LEU A 91 -11.28 13.70 -18.49
N THR A 92 -12.30 12.89 -18.75
CA THR A 92 -12.37 12.03 -19.93
C THR A 92 -12.50 12.92 -21.17
N ALA A 93 -11.60 12.79 -22.15
CA ALA A 93 -11.54 13.64 -23.34
C ALA A 93 -12.74 13.49 -24.31
N SER A 94 -13.72 12.63 -24.00
CA SER A 94 -14.95 12.49 -24.78
C SER A 94 -15.95 13.60 -24.43
N GLY A 95 -15.74 14.82 -24.94
CA GLY A 95 -16.70 15.91 -24.76
C GLY A 95 -16.21 17.34 -24.99
N LEU A 96 -14.92 17.55 -25.30
CA LEU A 96 -14.38 18.89 -25.54
C LEU A 96 -14.68 19.37 -26.97
N SER A 97 -14.99 20.66 -27.12
CA SER A 97 -15.16 21.29 -28.44
C SER A 97 -13.85 21.33 -29.21
N GLU A 98 -13.92 21.35 -30.55
CA GLU A 98 -12.76 21.50 -31.46
C GLU A 98 -11.83 22.65 -31.05
N GLU A 99 -12.40 23.80 -30.66
CA GLU A 99 -11.65 24.96 -30.19
C GLU A 99 -10.90 24.70 -28.88
N SER A 100 -11.52 23.97 -27.95
CA SER A 100 -10.89 23.62 -26.67
C SER A 100 -9.75 22.62 -26.86
N MET A 101 -9.91 21.70 -27.83
CA MET A 101 -8.87 20.76 -28.24
C MET A 101 -7.70 21.45 -28.95
N ALA A 102 -7.96 22.53 -29.70
CA ALA A 102 -6.92 23.34 -30.32
C ALA A 102 -6.08 24.09 -29.27
N VAL A 103 -6.73 24.64 -28.24
CA VAL A 103 -6.03 25.30 -27.12
C VAL A 103 -5.19 24.30 -26.33
N LEU A 104 -5.74 23.12 -25.99
CA LEU A 104 -4.99 22.05 -25.31
C LEU A 104 -3.78 21.58 -26.12
N ARG A 105 -3.91 21.41 -27.43
CA ARG A 105 -2.76 21.09 -28.31
C ARG A 105 -1.70 22.19 -28.28
N GLY A 106 -2.10 23.47 -28.31
CA GLY A 106 -1.18 24.60 -28.21
C GLY A 106 -0.43 24.65 -26.87
N VAL A 107 -1.12 24.37 -25.76
CA VAL A 107 -0.52 24.31 -24.42
C VAL A 107 0.47 23.16 -24.29
N ILE A 108 0.15 21.98 -24.84
CA ILE A 108 1.03 20.82 -24.87
C ILE A 108 2.30 21.12 -25.70
N GLU A 109 2.17 21.79 -26.84
CA GLU A 109 3.34 22.10 -27.68
C GLU A 109 4.25 23.16 -27.06
N LEU A 110 3.67 24.17 -26.40
CA LEU A 110 4.43 25.15 -25.62
C LEU A 110 5.20 24.50 -24.46
N ALA A 111 4.59 23.53 -23.77
CA ALA A 111 5.27 22.76 -22.73
C ALA A 111 6.43 21.92 -23.30
N ARG A 112 6.22 21.32 -24.49
CA ARG A 112 7.26 20.53 -25.19
C ARG A 112 8.47 21.37 -25.58
N GLN A 113 8.25 22.55 -26.14
CA GLN A 113 9.32 23.47 -26.52
C GLN A 113 10.08 24.00 -25.29
N ALA A 114 9.39 24.24 -24.18
CA ALA A 114 10.01 24.70 -22.94
C ALA A 114 10.94 23.64 -22.30
N GLU A 115 10.66 22.36 -22.49
CA GLU A 115 11.50 21.24 -22.02
C GLU A 115 12.54 20.76 -23.04
N GLY A 116 12.64 21.40 -24.21
CA GLY A 116 13.66 21.08 -25.22
C GLY A 116 13.41 19.78 -26.00
N LEU A 117 12.14 19.35 -26.09
CA LEU A 117 11.75 18.14 -26.81
C LEU A 117 11.66 18.42 -28.34
N PRO A 118 12.06 17.48 -29.21
CA PRO A 118 12.20 17.70 -30.67
C PRO A 118 10.87 17.98 -31.37
N GLU A 119 10.78 18.99 -32.26
CA GLU A 119 9.54 19.55 -32.90
C GLU A 119 8.57 18.54 -33.52
N HIS A 120 9.08 17.40 -33.98
CA HIS A 120 8.25 16.25 -34.28
C HIS A 120 8.42 15.25 -33.14
N PRO A 121 7.34 14.83 -32.45
CA PRO A 121 7.47 13.66 -31.59
C PRO A 121 8.11 12.58 -32.45
N GLU A 122 9.17 11.92 -31.96
CA GLU A 122 9.46 10.59 -32.47
C GLU A 122 8.10 9.88 -32.51
N PRO A 123 7.69 9.30 -33.67
CA PRO A 123 6.37 8.69 -33.79
C PRO A 123 6.19 7.89 -32.52
N ALA A 124 5.21 8.30 -31.69
CA ALA A 124 5.10 7.85 -30.30
C ALA A 124 5.42 6.38 -30.35
N MET A 125 6.59 5.97 -29.79
CA MET A 125 7.14 4.63 -29.97
C MET A 125 5.93 3.73 -29.92
N GLU A 126 5.51 3.18 -31.07
CA GLU A 126 4.21 2.50 -31.17
C GLU A 126 4.25 1.61 -29.95
N ILE A 127 3.37 1.87 -28.96
CA ILE A 127 3.29 0.98 -27.80
C ILE A 127 3.15 -0.35 -28.50
N PRO A 128 4.16 -1.24 -28.45
CA PRO A 128 4.12 -2.36 -29.35
C PRO A 128 2.82 -3.04 -29.03
N ASP A 129 1.93 -3.14 -30.03
CA ASP A 129 0.61 -3.75 -29.85
C ASP A 129 0.75 -5.24 -29.42
N ALA A 130 1.99 -5.70 -29.32
CA ALA A 130 2.39 -6.81 -28.49
C ALA A 130 3.60 -6.41 -27.62
N ALA A 131 3.39 -6.25 -26.31
CA ALA A 131 4.38 -6.72 -25.34
C ALA A 131 4.83 -8.12 -25.81
N ALA A 132 6.13 -8.43 -25.74
CA ALA A 132 6.64 -9.74 -26.16
C ALA A 132 5.67 -10.83 -25.67
N PRO A 133 5.23 -11.75 -26.55
CA PRO A 133 4.09 -12.60 -26.26
C PRO A 133 4.30 -13.29 -24.92
N LEU A 134 3.34 -13.11 -24.00
CA LEU A 134 3.41 -13.68 -22.66
C LEU A 134 3.83 -15.15 -22.76
N ARG A 135 4.86 -15.52 -21.98
CA ARG A 135 5.31 -16.91 -21.88
C ARG A 135 4.13 -17.79 -21.53
N GLU A 136 4.08 -18.99 -22.09
CA GLU A 136 2.94 -19.91 -21.95
C GLU A 136 2.48 -20.10 -20.49
N PRO A 137 3.38 -20.32 -19.51
CA PRO A 137 2.97 -20.44 -18.11
C PRO A 137 2.28 -19.17 -17.58
N MET A 138 2.80 -17.98 -17.90
CA MET A 138 2.21 -16.71 -17.45
C MET A 138 0.84 -16.46 -18.07
N ARG A 139 0.70 -16.82 -19.36
CA ARG A 139 -0.56 -16.72 -20.09
C ARG A 139 -1.62 -17.65 -19.49
N GLN A 140 -1.25 -18.87 -19.11
CA GLN A 140 -2.13 -19.81 -18.40
C GLN A 140 -2.55 -19.26 -17.03
N ALA A 141 -1.60 -18.85 -16.20
CA ALA A 141 -1.88 -18.29 -14.88
C ALA A 141 -2.80 -17.05 -14.94
N LEU A 142 -2.57 -16.15 -15.91
CA LEU A 142 -3.44 -14.99 -16.14
C LEU A 142 -4.85 -15.43 -16.56
N GLY A 143 -4.96 -16.41 -17.46
CA GLY A 143 -6.24 -16.96 -17.91
C GLY A 143 -7.05 -17.54 -16.76
N GLU A 144 -6.44 -18.40 -15.95
CA GLU A 144 -7.08 -19.02 -14.79
C GLU A 144 -7.49 -17.97 -13.75
N ARG A 145 -6.64 -16.96 -13.50
CA ARG A 145 -6.96 -15.83 -12.62
C ARG A 145 -8.20 -15.06 -13.10
N LEU A 146 -8.26 -14.71 -14.38
CA LEU A 146 -9.38 -13.98 -14.96
C LEU A 146 -10.66 -14.83 -14.93
N ARG A 147 -10.54 -16.14 -15.15
CA ARG A 147 -11.64 -17.10 -15.00
C ARG A 147 -12.18 -17.12 -13.57
N SER A 148 -11.31 -17.27 -12.57
CA SER A 148 -11.71 -17.29 -11.16
C SER A 148 -12.42 -16.00 -10.76
N LEU A 149 -11.93 -14.84 -11.22
CA LEU A 149 -12.59 -13.55 -11.02
C LEU A 149 -13.97 -13.49 -11.68
N ARG A 150 -14.09 -13.92 -12.95
CA ARG A 150 -15.38 -13.98 -13.65
C ARG A 150 -16.41 -14.82 -12.92
N LEU A 151 -15.99 -16.00 -12.45
CA LEU A 151 -16.85 -16.93 -11.70
C LEU A 151 -17.30 -16.32 -10.38
N ALA A 152 -16.41 -15.66 -9.65
CA ALA A 152 -16.75 -14.94 -8.42
C ALA A 152 -17.76 -13.80 -8.66
N SER A 153 -17.67 -13.11 -9.80
CA SER A 153 -18.63 -12.09 -10.23
C SER A 153 -19.93 -12.66 -10.83
N GLN A 154 -20.07 -13.99 -10.92
CA GLN A 154 -21.25 -14.69 -11.46
C GLN A 154 -21.60 -14.30 -12.92
N LEU A 155 -20.59 -13.95 -13.72
CA LEU A 155 -20.77 -13.59 -15.13
C LEU A 155 -20.49 -14.78 -16.05
N SER A 156 -21.28 -14.95 -17.11
CA SER A 156 -20.97 -15.92 -18.17
C SER A 156 -19.99 -15.31 -19.19
N PRO A 157 -19.22 -16.11 -19.93
CA PRO A 157 -18.34 -15.60 -20.99
C PRO A 157 -19.07 -14.70 -21.99
N GLU A 158 -20.28 -15.07 -22.40
CA GLU A 158 -21.08 -14.32 -23.38
C GLU A 158 -21.53 -12.96 -22.85
N LYS A 159 -21.83 -12.87 -21.54
CA LYS A 159 -22.14 -11.59 -20.89
C LYS A 159 -20.92 -10.67 -20.87
N VAL A 160 -19.74 -11.22 -20.59
CA VAL A 160 -18.48 -10.47 -20.60
C VAL A 160 -18.17 -9.95 -22.00
N GLU A 161 -18.25 -10.81 -23.02
CA GLU A 161 -18.03 -10.41 -24.41
C GLU A 161 -19.03 -9.36 -24.87
N THR A 162 -20.30 -9.49 -24.48
CA THR A 162 -21.32 -8.49 -24.80
C THR A 162 -21.03 -7.14 -24.14
N ALA A 163 -20.61 -7.13 -22.87
CA ALA A 163 -20.25 -5.91 -22.14
C ALA A 163 -19.00 -5.22 -22.71
N LEU A 164 -18.05 -6.00 -23.23
CA LEU A 164 -16.84 -5.46 -23.87
C LEU A 164 -17.03 -5.09 -25.35
N GLY A 165 -18.16 -5.51 -25.95
CA GLY A 165 -18.44 -5.43 -27.38
C GLY A 165 -18.32 -6.79 -28.04
N LYS A 166 -19.40 -7.31 -28.64
CA LYS A 166 -19.44 -8.67 -29.22
C LYS A 166 -18.28 -8.89 -30.21
N GLY A 167 -17.55 -9.99 -30.03
CA GLY A 167 -16.41 -10.37 -30.89
C GLY A 167 -15.12 -9.57 -30.67
N SER A 168 -15.09 -8.63 -29.71
CA SER A 168 -13.88 -7.85 -29.39
C SER A 168 -12.85 -8.63 -28.58
N VAL A 169 -13.28 -9.67 -27.87
CA VAL A 169 -12.47 -10.48 -26.95
C VAL A 169 -12.98 -11.91 -27.01
N ALA A 170 -12.08 -12.89 -27.15
CA ALA A 170 -12.41 -14.31 -27.03
C ALA A 170 -12.16 -14.75 -25.59
N VAL A 171 -13.18 -14.61 -24.72
CA VAL A 171 -13.01 -14.78 -23.26
C VAL A 171 -12.55 -16.19 -22.93
N GLU A 172 -13.14 -17.21 -23.54
CA GLU A 172 -12.75 -18.60 -23.31
C GLU A 172 -11.29 -18.85 -23.70
N ALA A 173 -10.84 -18.35 -24.86
CA ALA A 173 -9.46 -18.50 -25.31
C ALA A 173 -8.45 -17.81 -24.37
N ILE A 174 -8.83 -16.71 -23.73
CA ILE A 174 -8.03 -16.05 -22.68
C ILE A 174 -7.99 -16.93 -21.43
N GLU A 175 -9.15 -17.38 -20.96
CA GLU A 175 -9.28 -18.17 -19.74
C GLU A 175 -8.56 -19.52 -19.80
N GLU A 176 -8.47 -20.10 -21.00
CA GLU A 176 -7.73 -21.35 -21.26
C GLU A 176 -6.25 -21.11 -21.58
N GLY A 177 -5.78 -19.86 -21.49
CA GLY A 177 -4.38 -19.51 -21.75
C GLY A 177 -3.96 -19.75 -23.20
N ARG A 178 -4.88 -19.69 -24.17
CA ARG A 178 -4.57 -19.78 -25.61
C ARG A 178 -4.30 -18.41 -26.24
N LEU A 179 -4.90 -17.36 -25.69
CA LEU A 179 -4.75 -15.97 -26.13
C LEU A 179 -4.24 -15.11 -24.97
N ALA A 180 -3.20 -14.30 -25.21
CA ALA A 180 -2.77 -13.28 -24.26
C ALA A 180 -3.59 -12.00 -24.49
N PRO A 181 -4.40 -11.53 -23.52
CA PRO A 181 -5.09 -10.26 -23.66
C PRO A 181 -4.12 -9.08 -23.53
N ALA A 182 -4.37 -8.00 -24.27
CA ALA A 182 -3.66 -6.74 -24.05
C ALA A 182 -3.92 -6.22 -22.62
N PRO A 183 -2.97 -5.51 -21.97
CA PRO A 183 -3.17 -4.97 -20.62
C PRO A 183 -4.42 -4.08 -20.49
N ALA A 184 -4.74 -3.29 -21.52
CA ALA A 184 -5.96 -2.49 -21.55
C ALA A 184 -7.25 -3.34 -21.52
N THR A 185 -7.23 -4.52 -22.13
CA THR A 185 -8.34 -5.48 -22.06
C THR A 185 -8.46 -6.07 -20.65
N VAL A 186 -7.33 -6.41 -20.02
CA VAL A 186 -7.29 -6.87 -18.63
C VAL A 186 -7.87 -5.81 -17.69
N GLU A 187 -7.50 -4.54 -17.87
CA GLU A 187 -8.03 -3.44 -17.05
C GLU A 187 -9.55 -3.32 -17.13
N ARG A 188 -10.12 -3.48 -18.34
CA ARG A 188 -11.58 -3.49 -18.55
C ARG A 188 -12.24 -4.70 -17.91
N LEU A 189 -11.62 -5.89 -18.00
CA LEU A 189 -12.11 -7.11 -17.35
C LEU A 189 -12.13 -6.95 -15.83
N LEU A 190 -11.07 -6.42 -15.24
CA LEU A 190 -10.99 -6.15 -13.79
C LEU A 190 -12.08 -5.20 -13.32
N THR A 191 -12.39 -4.16 -14.09
CA THR A 191 -13.51 -3.25 -13.81
C THR A 191 -14.84 -3.99 -13.87
N LEU A 192 -15.06 -4.82 -14.91
CA LEU A 192 -16.29 -5.60 -15.04
C LEU A 192 -16.46 -6.64 -13.92
N TYR A 193 -15.37 -7.20 -13.42
CA TYR A 193 -15.36 -8.17 -12.32
C TYR A 193 -15.45 -7.52 -10.93
N GLY A 194 -15.44 -6.19 -10.85
CA GLY A 194 -15.54 -5.46 -9.58
C GLY A 194 -14.25 -5.43 -8.76
N VAL A 195 -13.09 -5.64 -9.39
CA VAL A 195 -11.79 -5.49 -8.73
C VAL A 195 -11.46 -3.99 -8.62
N SER A 196 -11.79 -3.41 -7.46
CA SER A 196 -11.63 -1.98 -7.18
C SER A 196 -10.26 -1.60 -6.59
N PRO A 197 -9.68 -2.32 -5.61
CA PRO A 197 -8.45 -1.88 -4.96
C PRO A 197 -7.30 -1.79 -5.96
N MET A 198 -6.65 -0.61 -6.04
CA MET A 198 -5.58 -0.36 -7.00
C MET A 198 -4.42 -1.36 -6.89
N PRO A 199 -3.94 -1.76 -5.69
CA PRO A 199 -2.89 -2.77 -5.59
C PRO A 199 -3.29 -4.12 -6.18
N ALA A 200 -4.56 -4.53 -6.04
CA ALA A 200 -5.04 -5.78 -6.61
C ALA A 200 -5.14 -5.72 -8.14
N ARG A 201 -5.50 -4.56 -8.68
CA ARG A 201 -5.51 -4.32 -10.14
C ARG A 201 -4.09 -4.35 -10.69
N GLU A 202 -3.16 -3.63 -10.07
CA GLU A 202 -1.76 -3.57 -10.50
C GLU A 202 -1.09 -4.94 -10.38
N TYR A 203 -1.41 -5.72 -9.35
CA TYR A 203 -0.98 -7.11 -9.22
C TYR A 203 -1.33 -7.94 -10.47
N VAL A 204 -2.59 -7.92 -10.92
CA VAL A 204 -3.01 -8.67 -12.11
C VAL A 204 -2.45 -8.06 -13.41
N LEU A 205 -2.35 -6.73 -13.48
CA LEU A 205 -1.77 -6.05 -14.64
C LEU A 205 -0.27 -6.34 -14.80
N SER A 206 0.50 -6.43 -13.72
CA SER A 206 1.92 -6.81 -13.77
C SER A 206 2.13 -8.20 -14.40
N LEU A 207 1.20 -9.14 -14.11
CA LEU A 207 1.19 -10.46 -14.74
C LEU A 207 0.87 -10.36 -16.23
N ALA A 208 -0.11 -9.53 -16.61
CA ALA A 208 -0.49 -9.30 -18.01
C ALA A 208 0.58 -8.58 -18.83
N ARG A 209 1.41 -7.75 -18.20
CA ARG A 209 2.53 -7.04 -18.84
C ARG A 209 3.81 -7.88 -18.93
N GLY A 210 3.89 -9.00 -18.21
CA GLY A 210 5.08 -9.83 -18.22
C GLY A 210 6.23 -9.28 -17.35
N GLU A 211 5.94 -8.38 -16.41
CA GLU A 211 6.95 -7.60 -15.68
C GLU A 211 7.65 -8.38 -14.55
N ARG A 212 7.14 -9.56 -14.20
CA ARG A 212 7.66 -10.42 -13.14
C ARG A 212 7.56 -11.90 -13.49
N GLU A 213 8.31 -12.72 -12.77
CA GLU A 213 8.19 -14.17 -12.81
C GLU A 213 6.91 -14.65 -12.10
N LEU A 214 6.51 -15.89 -12.41
CA LEU A 214 5.44 -16.55 -11.69
C LEU A 214 5.90 -16.95 -10.30
N GLU A 215 5.01 -16.74 -9.35
CA GLU A 215 5.16 -17.12 -7.96
C GLU A 215 4.05 -18.08 -7.56
N TRP A 216 4.23 -18.79 -6.45
CA TRP A 216 3.25 -19.77 -5.96
C TRP A 216 1.85 -19.17 -5.74
N TYR A 217 1.76 -17.88 -5.44
CA TYR A 217 0.50 -17.17 -5.21
C TYR A 217 -0.23 -16.76 -6.50
N ASP A 218 0.39 -16.96 -7.67
CA ASP A 218 -0.26 -16.73 -8.97
C ASP A 218 -1.32 -17.78 -9.30
N SER A 219 -1.26 -18.94 -8.66
CA SER A 219 -2.24 -20.00 -8.84
C SER A 219 -3.67 -19.55 -8.56
N ASP A 220 -4.60 -20.14 -9.30
CA ASP A 220 -6.02 -19.79 -9.34
C ASP A 220 -6.78 -20.04 -8.04
N TRP A 221 -6.31 -21.00 -7.23
CA TRP A 221 -6.87 -21.35 -5.92
C TRP A 221 -6.51 -20.34 -4.81
N VAL A 222 -5.54 -19.45 -5.04
CA VAL A 222 -5.22 -18.35 -4.12
C VAL A 222 -6.11 -17.16 -4.48
N PRO A 223 -6.99 -16.66 -3.60
CA PRO A 223 -7.82 -15.50 -3.90
C PRO A 223 -7.01 -14.26 -4.29
N VAL A 224 -7.53 -13.41 -5.18
CA VAL A 224 -6.78 -12.24 -5.72
C VAL A 224 -6.30 -11.29 -4.62
N TRP A 225 -7.11 -11.07 -3.58
CA TRP A 225 -6.76 -10.18 -2.47
C TRP A 225 -5.56 -10.74 -1.70
N LEU A 226 -5.52 -12.05 -1.48
CA LEU A 226 -4.45 -12.72 -0.74
C LEU A 226 -3.17 -12.82 -1.58
N ALA A 227 -3.30 -13.09 -2.87
CA ALA A 227 -2.19 -13.08 -3.80
C ALA A 227 -1.56 -11.69 -3.91
N THR A 228 -2.38 -10.64 -3.92
CA THR A 228 -1.94 -9.24 -3.84
C THR A 228 -1.15 -8.98 -2.56
N THR A 229 -1.67 -9.41 -1.40
CA THR A 229 -0.96 -9.27 -0.12
C THR A 229 0.35 -10.06 -0.10
N CYS A 230 0.40 -11.26 -0.69
CA CYS A 230 1.64 -12.05 -0.78
C CYS A 230 2.68 -11.37 -1.68
N ALA A 231 2.25 -10.77 -2.80
CA ALA A 231 3.13 -10.01 -3.67
C ALA A 231 3.68 -8.74 -2.98
N ILE A 232 2.86 -8.09 -2.15
CA ILE A 232 3.27 -6.95 -1.32
C ILE A 232 4.26 -7.41 -0.24
N ASP A 233 3.96 -8.49 0.49
CA ASP A 233 4.86 -9.08 1.50
C ASP A 233 6.24 -9.36 0.89
N ALA A 234 6.27 -9.95 -0.31
CA ALA A 234 7.51 -10.36 -0.97
C ALA A 234 8.42 -9.19 -1.38
N ARG A 235 7.86 -8.01 -1.63
CA ARG A 235 8.60 -6.79 -1.97
C ARG A 235 8.97 -5.96 -0.76
N ALA A 236 8.30 -6.15 0.37
CA ALA A 236 8.50 -5.34 1.55
C ALA A 236 9.88 -5.57 2.19
N SER A 237 10.51 -4.49 2.62
CA SER A 237 11.71 -4.53 3.47
C SER A 237 11.35 -4.57 4.96
N VAL A 238 10.21 -3.97 5.33
CA VAL A 238 9.69 -3.97 6.70
C VAL A 238 8.18 -4.18 6.67
N ILE A 239 7.69 -5.10 7.50
CA ILE A 239 6.27 -5.35 7.74
C ILE A 239 6.00 -4.98 9.20
N ARG A 240 5.12 -4.00 9.44
CA ARG A 240 4.66 -3.64 10.78
C ARG A 240 3.22 -4.05 10.93
N THR A 241 2.87 -4.77 11.99
CA THR A 241 1.52 -5.30 12.12
C THR A 241 1.00 -5.14 13.55
N TYR A 242 -0.28 -4.82 13.67
CA TYR A 242 -0.99 -4.69 14.92
C TYR A 242 -2.22 -5.60 14.92
N HIS A 243 -2.30 -6.52 15.88
CA HIS A 243 -3.42 -7.46 16.00
C HIS A 243 -4.03 -7.48 17.41
N THR A 244 -5.37 -7.47 17.46
CA THR A 244 -6.15 -7.43 18.72
C THR A 244 -6.98 -8.68 19.00
N HIS A 245 -7.16 -9.55 18.01
CA HIS A 245 -8.08 -10.69 18.10
C HIS A 245 -7.41 -12.05 17.93
N PHE A 246 -6.40 -12.13 17.05
CA PHE A 246 -5.67 -13.35 16.71
C PHE A 246 -4.18 -13.06 16.67
N VAL A 247 -3.35 -14.09 16.86
CA VAL A 247 -1.91 -13.98 16.60
C VAL A 247 -1.71 -13.52 15.15
N PRO A 248 -0.77 -12.59 14.83
CA PRO A 248 -0.50 -12.16 13.47
C PRO A 248 -0.26 -13.35 12.55
N PRO A 249 -0.87 -13.43 11.35
CA PRO A 249 -0.77 -14.60 10.46
C PRO A 249 0.66 -15.08 10.23
N LEU A 250 1.58 -14.15 10.04
CA LEU A 250 3.01 -14.41 9.84
C LEU A 250 3.70 -15.10 11.03
N LEU A 251 3.09 -15.13 12.20
CA LEU A 251 3.60 -15.71 13.44
C LEU A 251 2.75 -16.89 13.96
N GLN A 252 1.73 -17.31 13.22
CA GLN A 252 0.87 -18.44 13.59
C GLN A 252 1.56 -19.80 13.37
N THR A 253 1.22 -20.79 14.17
CA THR A 253 1.39 -22.20 13.87
C THR A 253 0.29 -22.66 12.92
N GLU A 254 0.52 -23.73 12.17
CA GLU A 254 -0.47 -24.28 11.23
C GLU A 254 -1.79 -24.63 11.94
N THR A 255 -1.70 -25.29 13.10
CA THR A 255 -2.86 -25.67 13.92
C THR A 255 -3.61 -24.47 14.49
N TYR A 256 -2.90 -23.42 14.90
CA TYR A 256 -3.55 -22.17 15.34
C TYR A 256 -4.23 -21.45 14.18
N ALA A 257 -3.59 -21.39 13.00
CA ALA A 257 -4.15 -20.75 11.83
C ALA A 257 -5.45 -21.41 11.38
N LEU A 258 -5.50 -22.74 11.37
CA LEU A 258 -6.73 -23.49 11.10
C LEU A 258 -7.84 -23.17 12.11
N ALA A 259 -7.51 -23.08 13.40
CA ALA A 259 -8.46 -22.70 14.43
C ALA A 259 -8.95 -21.25 14.27
N ALA A 260 -8.07 -20.32 13.91
CA ALA A 260 -8.41 -18.93 13.64
C ALA A 260 -9.35 -18.80 12.43
N ILE A 261 -9.05 -19.50 11.33
CA ILE A 261 -9.92 -19.52 10.14
C ILE A 261 -11.30 -20.08 10.48
N ALA A 262 -11.35 -21.18 11.24
CA ALA A 262 -12.61 -21.77 11.68
C ALA A 262 -13.42 -20.81 12.59
N ALA A 263 -12.74 -20.08 13.48
CA ALA A 263 -13.37 -19.13 14.40
C ALA A 263 -13.91 -17.86 13.72
N MET A 264 -13.34 -17.45 12.59
CA MET A 264 -13.76 -16.23 11.90
C MET A 264 -15.08 -16.38 11.12
N ASP A 265 -15.55 -17.61 10.81
CA ASP A 265 -16.71 -17.91 9.92
C ASP A 265 -16.78 -16.99 8.68
N MET A 266 -15.61 -16.60 8.17
CA MET A 266 -15.52 -15.66 7.06
C MET A 266 -15.91 -16.39 5.79
N GLY A 267 -17.06 -15.99 5.22
CA GLY A 267 -17.55 -16.48 3.93
C GLY A 267 -16.49 -16.46 2.81
N SER A 268 -15.53 -15.55 2.90
CA SER A 268 -14.41 -15.37 1.96
C SER A 268 -13.40 -16.52 1.94
N PHE A 269 -13.27 -17.32 3.01
CA PHE A 269 -12.47 -18.55 3.02
C PHE A 269 -13.26 -19.80 2.64
N ARG A 270 -14.59 -19.71 2.41
CA ARG A 270 -15.40 -20.87 2.01
C ARG A 270 -14.97 -21.50 0.67
N GLN A 271 -14.13 -20.81 -0.09
CA GLN A 271 -13.58 -21.28 -1.36
C GLN A 271 -12.18 -21.90 -1.22
N THR A 272 -11.51 -21.76 -0.07
CA THR A 272 -10.15 -22.29 0.17
C THR A 272 -10.23 -23.44 1.16
N THR A 273 -9.68 -24.60 0.81
CA THR A 273 -9.61 -25.74 1.74
C THR A 273 -8.70 -25.41 2.93
N ALA A 274 -8.91 -26.09 4.06
CA ALA A 274 -8.02 -26.01 5.21
C ALA A 274 -6.55 -26.21 4.82
N ASP A 275 -6.28 -27.23 3.99
CA ASP A 275 -4.94 -27.55 3.49
C ASP A 275 -4.35 -26.39 2.67
N ALA A 276 -5.13 -25.79 1.76
CA ALA A 276 -4.67 -24.66 0.95
C ALA A 276 -4.35 -23.43 1.82
N ALA A 277 -5.12 -23.18 2.88
CA ALA A 277 -4.84 -22.08 3.80
C ALA A 277 -3.54 -22.30 4.59
N VAL A 278 -3.25 -23.55 4.97
CA VAL A 278 -1.97 -23.93 5.58
C VAL A 278 -0.82 -23.77 4.59
N ASP A 279 -0.98 -24.20 3.34
CA ASP A 279 0.04 -24.04 2.30
C ASP A 279 0.37 -22.57 2.07
N ILE A 280 -0.64 -21.69 2.02
CA ILE A 280 -0.47 -20.24 1.96
C ILE A 280 0.33 -19.72 3.16
N LEU A 281 -0.06 -20.12 4.39
CA LEU A 281 0.62 -19.70 5.61
C LEU A 281 2.11 -20.08 5.56
N VAL A 282 2.40 -21.34 5.26
CA VAL A 282 3.76 -21.88 5.20
C VAL A 282 4.56 -21.15 4.12
N ALA A 283 3.97 -20.91 2.94
CA ALA A 283 4.63 -20.20 1.86
C ALA A 283 4.95 -18.74 2.22
N ARG A 284 4.01 -18.02 2.87
CA ARG A 284 4.26 -16.67 3.38
C ARG A 284 5.33 -16.64 4.47
N GLN A 285 5.34 -17.60 5.38
CA GLN A 285 6.34 -17.65 6.46
C GLN A 285 7.75 -17.98 5.98
N LYS A 286 7.90 -18.73 4.88
CA LYS A 286 9.21 -18.96 4.24
C LYS A 286 9.89 -17.66 3.83
N LEU A 287 9.11 -16.64 3.43
CA LEU A 287 9.63 -15.32 3.09
C LEU A 287 10.40 -14.69 4.27
N ILE A 288 9.83 -14.77 5.47
CA ILE A 288 10.43 -14.22 6.71
C ILE A 288 11.71 -14.97 7.09
N GLY A 289 11.77 -16.26 6.80
CA GLY A 289 12.96 -17.08 7.07
C GLY A 289 14.08 -16.96 6.03
N SER A 290 13.83 -16.30 4.90
CA SER A 290 14.78 -16.24 3.78
C SER A 290 15.88 -15.20 4.02
N PRO A 291 17.12 -15.42 3.53
CA PRO A 291 18.17 -14.40 3.55
C PRO A 291 17.69 -13.12 2.84
N GLY A 292 17.76 -11.98 3.52
CA GLY A 292 17.25 -10.72 2.98
C GLY A 292 15.72 -10.57 2.99
N GLY A 293 15.00 -11.47 3.67
CA GLY A 293 13.57 -11.33 3.90
C GLY A 293 13.22 -10.12 4.78
N PRO A 294 11.93 -9.74 4.87
CA PRO A 294 11.51 -8.54 5.58
C PRO A 294 11.81 -8.61 7.07
N VAL A 295 12.04 -7.43 7.66
CA VAL A 295 11.94 -7.24 9.10
C VAL A 295 10.46 -7.20 9.49
N VAL A 296 10.04 -8.06 10.40
CA VAL A 296 8.67 -8.10 10.91
C VAL A 296 8.62 -7.47 12.29
N TRP A 297 7.87 -6.38 12.44
CA TRP A 297 7.57 -5.77 13.74
C TRP A 297 6.09 -5.97 14.07
N ALA A 298 5.84 -6.98 14.91
CA ALA A 298 4.52 -7.34 15.36
C ALA A 298 4.22 -6.73 16.73
N VAL A 299 3.09 -6.06 16.83
CA VAL A 299 2.47 -5.63 18.09
C VAL A 299 1.17 -6.41 18.25
N MET A 300 0.95 -6.97 19.43
CA MET A 300 -0.27 -7.70 19.76
C MET A 300 -0.90 -7.15 21.03
N ASP A 301 -2.23 -7.14 21.09
CA ASP A 301 -2.94 -6.98 22.36
C ASP A 301 -2.75 -8.24 23.23
N GLU A 302 -2.47 -8.09 24.52
CA GLU A 302 -2.32 -9.24 25.43
C GLU A 302 -3.57 -10.14 25.46
N GLY A 303 -4.76 -9.58 25.22
CA GLY A 303 -6.00 -10.34 25.11
C GLY A 303 -5.97 -11.44 24.05
N VAL A 304 -5.11 -11.33 23.03
CA VAL A 304 -4.88 -12.39 22.03
C VAL A 304 -4.36 -13.69 22.68
N LEU A 305 -3.56 -13.58 23.73
CA LEU A 305 -2.99 -14.74 24.45
C LEU A 305 -3.98 -15.38 25.43
N LEU A 306 -5.03 -14.64 25.80
CA LEU A 306 -6.05 -15.09 26.76
C LEU A 306 -7.25 -15.75 26.09
N ARG A 307 -7.56 -15.39 24.84
CA ARG A 307 -8.72 -15.93 24.12
C ARG A 307 -8.47 -17.37 23.69
N SER A 308 -9.28 -18.28 24.21
CA SER A 308 -9.26 -19.68 23.80
C SER A 308 -10.04 -19.84 22.50
N ILE A 309 -9.33 -20.02 21.39
CA ILE A 309 -9.91 -20.30 20.06
C ILE A 309 -9.66 -21.75 19.61
N ALA A 310 -8.84 -22.48 20.38
CA ALA A 310 -8.39 -23.83 20.08
C ALA A 310 -8.20 -24.63 21.38
N THR A 311 -7.77 -25.88 21.26
CA THR A 311 -7.45 -26.70 22.43
C THR A 311 -6.24 -26.12 23.19
N PRO A 312 -6.10 -26.41 24.50
CA PRO A 312 -4.94 -25.97 25.28
C PRO A 312 -3.60 -26.36 24.66
N GLN A 313 -3.51 -27.53 24.02
CA GLN A 313 -2.28 -27.96 23.34
C GLN A 313 -1.92 -27.05 22.18
N VAL A 314 -2.89 -26.70 21.32
CA VAL A 314 -2.66 -25.78 20.18
C VAL A 314 -2.22 -24.40 20.67
N MET A 315 -2.82 -23.92 21.76
CA MET A 315 -2.47 -22.63 22.36
C MET A 315 -1.06 -22.67 22.99
N LEU A 316 -0.67 -23.78 23.62
CA LEU A 316 0.70 -23.98 24.13
C LEU A 316 1.72 -24.01 23.00
N ASP A 317 1.46 -24.76 21.93
CA ASP A 317 2.34 -24.85 20.76
C ASP A 317 2.50 -23.47 20.10
N GLN A 318 1.43 -22.68 20.04
CA GLN A 318 1.48 -21.31 19.56
C GLN A 318 2.34 -20.39 20.46
N LEU A 319 2.23 -20.50 21.78
CA LEU A 319 3.05 -19.72 22.72
C LEU A 319 4.53 -20.10 22.60
N ASP A 320 4.83 -21.40 22.51
CA ASP A 320 6.19 -21.90 22.27
C ASP A 320 6.77 -21.33 20.97
N ARG A 321 5.96 -21.28 19.91
CA ARG A 321 6.38 -20.69 18.64
C ARG A 321 6.64 -19.18 18.72
N LEU A 322 5.82 -18.43 19.46
CA LEU A 322 6.07 -17.00 19.69
C LEU A 322 7.38 -16.77 20.45
N ILE A 323 7.66 -17.59 21.48
CA ILE A 323 8.92 -17.56 22.23
C ILE A 323 10.13 -17.88 21.33
N GLU A 324 9.98 -18.76 20.35
CA GLU A 324 11.02 -18.99 19.34
C GLU A 324 11.23 -17.77 18.43
N TYR A 325 10.14 -17.12 18.02
CA TYR A 325 10.21 -15.94 17.15
C TYR A 325 10.89 -14.75 17.82
N THR A 326 10.74 -14.55 19.13
CA THR A 326 11.45 -13.47 19.85
C THR A 326 12.97 -13.63 19.81
N LYS A 327 13.49 -14.80 19.46
CA LYS A 327 14.93 -15.08 19.33
C LYS A 327 15.48 -14.73 17.94
N ARG A 328 14.62 -14.49 16.94
CA ARG A 328 15.05 -14.18 15.57
C ARG A 328 15.42 -12.69 15.44
N PRO A 329 16.53 -12.36 14.76
CA PRO A 329 17.00 -10.97 14.65
C PRO A 329 16.11 -10.10 13.74
N ASN A 330 15.38 -10.70 12.81
CA ASN A 330 14.48 -10.00 11.89
C ASN A 330 13.03 -9.94 12.38
N ILE A 331 12.74 -10.34 13.62
CA ILE A 331 11.41 -10.29 14.20
C ILE A 331 11.44 -9.54 15.54
N SER A 332 10.70 -8.44 15.60
CA SER A 332 10.40 -7.71 16.83
C SER A 332 8.96 -7.99 17.22
N LEU A 333 8.75 -8.79 18.26
CA LEU A 333 7.43 -9.07 18.82
C LEU A 333 7.27 -8.28 20.12
N HIS A 334 6.17 -7.55 20.22
CA HIS A 334 5.81 -6.74 21.36
C HIS A 334 4.35 -6.93 21.73
N ILE A 335 4.05 -6.82 23.02
CA ILE A 335 2.70 -7.00 23.56
C ILE A 335 2.27 -5.71 24.25
N VAL A 336 1.04 -5.26 23.96
CA VAL A 336 0.34 -4.22 24.72
C VAL A 336 -0.28 -4.87 25.96
N PRO A 337 0.20 -4.58 27.17
CA PRO A 337 -0.35 -5.18 28.39
C PRO A 337 -1.81 -4.75 28.64
N MET A 338 -2.63 -5.65 29.18
CA MET A 338 -4.01 -5.32 29.55
C MET A 338 -4.10 -4.32 30.71
N GLU A 339 -3.10 -4.32 31.59
CA GLU A 339 -3.07 -3.50 32.79
C GLU A 339 -2.45 -2.10 32.56
N ASP A 340 -2.08 -1.74 31.33
CA ASP A 340 -1.56 -0.42 31.00
C ASP A 340 -2.71 0.59 30.74
N PRO A 341 -2.95 1.57 31.63
CA PRO A 341 -4.01 2.57 31.46
C PRO A 341 -3.69 3.61 30.37
N ALA A 342 -2.48 3.63 29.81
CA ALA A 342 -2.00 4.70 28.96
C ALA A 342 -2.50 4.65 27.52
N TYR A 343 -2.97 3.51 27.00
CA TYR A 343 -3.34 3.43 25.58
C TYR A 343 -4.32 2.31 25.20
N VAL A 344 -5.57 2.71 24.91
CA VAL A 344 -6.50 1.93 24.08
C VAL A 344 -6.37 2.46 22.66
N PRO A 345 -5.86 1.69 21.69
CA PRO A 345 -5.88 2.13 20.31
C PRO A 345 -7.33 2.38 19.89
N ARG A 346 -7.63 3.60 19.45
CA ARG A 346 -8.90 3.92 18.77
C ARG A 346 -8.98 3.30 17.37
N THR A 347 -8.05 2.40 17.04
CA THR A 347 -7.83 1.83 15.71
C THR A 347 -7.96 0.31 15.78
N GLY A 348 -8.61 -0.28 14.77
CA GLY A 348 -8.66 -1.73 14.59
C GLY A 348 -7.30 -2.33 14.21
N PRO A 349 -7.22 -3.66 14.02
CA PRO A 349 -6.01 -4.33 13.56
C PRO A 349 -5.59 -3.83 12.17
N PHE A 350 -4.29 -3.71 11.93
CA PHE A 350 -3.75 -3.24 10.65
C PHE A 350 -2.35 -3.77 10.37
N THR A 351 -1.94 -3.72 9.10
CA THR A 351 -0.58 -4.00 8.65
C THR A 351 -0.04 -2.86 7.78
N LEU A 352 1.24 -2.54 7.90
CA LEU A 352 1.98 -1.56 7.10
C LEU A 352 3.15 -2.26 6.42
N TRP A 353 3.30 -2.00 5.13
CA TRP A 353 4.45 -2.44 4.34
C TRP A 353 5.29 -1.25 3.93
N ARG A 354 6.59 -1.36 4.18
CA ARG A 354 7.59 -0.42 3.69
C ARG A 354 8.50 -1.08 2.69
N PHE A 355 8.74 -0.40 1.58
CA PHE A 355 9.56 -0.88 0.48
C PHE A 355 10.97 -0.28 0.53
N PRO A 356 11.98 -0.97 -0.02
CA PRO A 356 13.35 -0.49 -0.02
C PRO A 356 13.57 0.71 -0.97
N GLU A 357 12.74 0.87 -2.01
CA GLU A 357 12.82 1.95 -2.98
C GLU A 357 12.30 3.28 -2.40
N ALA A 358 13.16 4.31 -2.40
CA ALA A 358 12.86 5.60 -1.76
C ALA A 358 11.63 6.36 -2.29
N PHE A 359 11.15 6.00 -3.49
CA PHE A 359 10.00 6.64 -4.14
C PHE A 359 8.76 5.73 -4.21
N GLU A 360 8.86 4.50 -3.72
CA GLU A 360 7.69 3.62 -3.60
C GLU A 360 6.93 3.98 -2.31
N PRO A 361 5.64 4.36 -2.41
CA PRO A 361 4.87 4.72 -1.23
C PRO A 361 4.60 3.48 -0.36
N ASP A 362 4.70 3.66 0.96
CA ASP A 362 4.29 2.65 1.93
C ASP A 362 2.79 2.33 1.75
N ILE A 363 2.40 1.09 1.99
CA ILE A 363 1.01 0.62 1.89
C ILE A 363 0.52 0.28 3.29
N ALA A 364 -0.72 0.65 3.60
CA ALA A 364 -1.43 0.19 4.80
C ALA A 364 -2.55 -0.79 4.44
N CYS A 365 -2.89 -1.67 5.36
CA CYS A 365 -4.09 -2.51 5.29
C CYS A 365 -4.82 -2.43 6.62
N SER A 366 -6.06 -1.95 6.61
CA SER A 366 -6.96 -2.16 7.74
C SER A 366 -7.65 -3.51 7.62
N HIS A 367 -7.58 -4.30 8.69
CA HIS A 367 -8.24 -5.59 8.76
C HIS A 367 -9.65 -5.40 9.34
N ALA A 368 -10.66 -5.36 8.46
CA ALA A 368 -12.05 -5.17 8.83
C ALA A 368 -12.85 -6.48 8.79
N LEU A 369 -14.07 -6.45 9.32
CA LEU A 369 -14.93 -7.62 9.40
C LEU A 369 -15.37 -8.15 8.03
N GLU A 370 -15.64 -7.27 7.06
CA GLU A 370 -16.15 -7.69 5.75
C GLU A 370 -15.02 -8.00 4.76
N ALA A 371 -14.03 -7.12 4.69
CA ALA A 371 -12.86 -7.28 3.84
C ALA A 371 -11.69 -6.44 4.34
N ASP A 372 -10.48 -6.92 4.07
CA ASP A 372 -9.27 -6.13 4.21
C ASP A 372 -9.28 -4.97 3.20
N GLU A 373 -8.96 -3.77 3.66
CA GLU A 373 -8.87 -2.58 2.80
C GLU A 373 -7.40 -2.17 2.64
N LEU A 374 -6.91 -2.27 1.39
CA LEU A 374 -5.57 -1.79 1.02
C LEU A 374 -5.60 -0.30 0.72
N ILE A 375 -4.77 0.44 1.44
CA ILE A 375 -4.72 1.90 1.46
C ILE A 375 -3.37 2.35 0.90
N THR A 376 -3.42 3.17 -0.14
CA THR A 376 -2.25 3.72 -0.85
C THR A 376 -2.19 5.25 -0.80
N ASP A 377 -3.22 5.91 -0.26
CA ASP A 377 -3.21 7.35 -0.03
C ASP A 377 -2.19 7.69 1.06
N ALA A 378 -1.13 8.42 0.69
CA ALA A 378 -0.03 8.73 1.58
C ALA A 378 -0.45 9.48 2.85
N VAL A 379 -1.50 10.32 2.79
CA VAL A 379 -2.01 11.04 3.97
C VAL A 379 -2.69 10.07 4.94
N ILE A 380 -3.46 9.12 4.41
CA ILE A 380 -4.12 8.10 5.24
C ILE A 380 -3.07 7.11 5.80
N VAL A 381 -2.10 6.68 4.99
CA VAL A 381 -1.00 5.78 5.43
C VAL A 381 -0.20 6.43 6.57
N GLU A 382 0.05 7.73 6.52
CA GLU A 382 0.74 8.45 7.59
C GLU A 382 0.00 8.37 8.93
N ALA A 383 -1.34 8.35 8.93
CA ALA A 383 -2.10 8.15 10.17
C ALA A 383 -1.84 6.77 10.81
N TYR A 384 -1.63 5.73 10.00
CA TYR A 384 -1.25 4.40 10.48
C TYR A 384 0.20 4.37 11.00
N HIS A 385 1.13 5.09 10.36
CA HIS A 385 2.48 5.25 10.91
C HIS A 385 2.45 5.89 12.30
N GLN A 386 1.68 6.96 12.47
CA GLN A 386 1.51 7.62 13.77
C GLN A 386 0.85 6.72 14.80
N ALA A 387 -0.14 5.91 14.39
CA ALA A 387 -0.76 4.92 15.27
C ALA A 387 0.25 3.87 15.73
N PHE A 388 1.05 3.31 14.80
CA PHE A 388 2.07 2.33 15.12
C PHE A 388 3.19 2.89 16.01
N ALA A 389 3.61 4.14 15.75
CA ALA A 389 4.61 4.81 16.59
C ALA A 389 4.11 5.00 18.03
N LYS A 390 2.83 5.36 18.22
CA LYS A 390 2.21 5.46 19.56
C LYS A 390 2.14 4.10 20.25
N LEU A 391 1.70 3.06 19.54
CA LEU A 391 1.69 1.69 20.04
C LEU A 391 3.08 1.26 20.53
N SER A 392 4.12 1.55 19.76
CA SER A 392 5.50 1.14 20.08
C SER A 392 6.04 1.74 21.38
N VAL A 393 5.46 2.84 21.87
CA VAL A 393 5.86 3.48 23.14
C VAL A 393 5.13 2.86 24.34
N THR A 394 3.99 2.21 24.12
CA THR A 394 3.11 1.66 25.16
C THR A 394 3.11 0.13 25.17
N THR A 395 4.05 -0.48 24.47
CA THR A 395 4.25 -1.92 24.47
C THR A 395 5.38 -2.32 25.40
N THR A 396 5.32 -3.56 25.85
CA THR A 396 6.43 -4.26 26.50
C THR A 396 7.75 -4.13 25.73
N THR A 397 8.85 -4.08 26.48
CA THR A 397 10.19 -4.35 25.96
C THR A 397 10.32 -5.82 25.52
N ARG A 398 11.44 -6.17 24.88
CA ARG A 398 11.70 -7.55 24.44
C ARG A 398 11.72 -8.55 25.60
N ASP A 399 12.36 -8.18 26.71
CA ASP A 399 12.49 -9.06 27.88
C ASP A 399 11.13 -9.20 28.59
N GLU A 400 10.39 -8.10 28.75
CA GLU A 400 9.03 -8.14 29.30
C GLU A 400 8.06 -8.95 28.42
N THR A 401 8.20 -8.87 27.09
CA THR A 401 7.43 -9.72 26.16
C THR A 401 7.69 -11.20 26.44
N LEU A 402 8.96 -11.56 26.63
CA LEU A 402 9.35 -12.95 26.88
C LEU A 402 8.81 -13.46 28.22
N ASP A 403 8.94 -12.64 29.28
CA ASP A 403 8.40 -12.96 30.61
C ASP A 403 6.88 -13.15 30.56
N LEU A 404 6.17 -12.27 29.85
CA LEU A 404 4.72 -12.34 29.69
C LEU A 404 4.29 -13.60 28.93
N LEU A 405 5.00 -13.96 27.85
CA LEU A 405 4.74 -15.21 27.11
C LEU A 405 4.97 -16.45 28.00
N TYR A 406 6.05 -16.48 28.79
CA TYR A 406 6.32 -17.57 29.73
C TYR A 406 5.25 -17.67 30.82
N SER A 407 4.80 -16.54 31.36
CA SER A 407 3.72 -16.46 32.35
C SER A 407 2.42 -17.05 31.81
N HIS A 408 2.00 -16.66 30.60
CA HIS A 408 0.79 -17.21 29.97
C HIS A 408 0.91 -18.70 29.66
N ARG A 409 2.08 -19.14 29.20
CA ARG A 409 2.36 -20.56 28.96
C ARG A 409 2.26 -21.38 30.24
N GLU A 410 2.86 -20.91 31.32
CA GLU A 410 2.81 -21.57 32.62
C GLU A 410 1.37 -21.63 33.15
N ARG A 411 0.63 -20.52 33.10
CA ARG A 411 -0.78 -20.45 33.47
C ARG A 411 -1.62 -21.48 32.71
N LEU A 412 -1.45 -21.55 31.39
CA LEU A 412 -2.19 -22.48 30.54
C LEU A 412 -1.82 -23.94 30.83
N SER A 413 -0.54 -24.24 31.09
CA SER A 413 -0.08 -25.60 31.43
C SER A 413 -0.63 -26.13 32.76
N ARG A 414 -1.01 -25.23 33.67
CA ARG A 414 -1.56 -25.55 35.00
C ARG A 414 -3.09 -25.62 35.01
N ALA A 415 -3.76 -25.16 33.94
CA ALA A 415 -5.21 -25.21 33.86
C ALA A 415 -5.69 -26.67 33.76
N PRO A 416 -6.65 -27.12 34.59
CA PRO A 416 -7.15 -28.49 34.51
C PRO A 416 -7.83 -28.73 33.16
N ALA A 417 -7.51 -29.85 32.51
CA ALA A 417 -7.97 -30.23 31.17
C ALA A 417 -9.51 -30.32 30.99
N ASN A 418 -10.30 -30.06 32.04
CA ASN A 418 -11.74 -30.29 32.09
C ASN A 418 -12.62 -29.03 32.26
N GLU A 419 -12.07 -27.80 32.25
CA GLU A 419 -12.90 -26.59 32.48
C GLU A 419 -13.06 -25.63 31.30
N ILE A 420 -12.48 -25.89 30.11
CA ILE A 420 -12.55 -24.93 28.99
C ILE A 420 -13.41 -25.42 27.81
N ILE A 421 -13.97 -26.63 27.88
CA ILE A 421 -14.95 -27.11 26.89
C ILE A 421 -16.22 -27.56 27.62
N ARG A 422 -16.90 -26.64 28.28
CA ARG A 422 -18.34 -26.77 28.53
C ARG A 422 -19.02 -25.47 28.12
N GLU A 423 -19.93 -25.66 27.17
CA GLU A 423 -20.98 -24.74 26.76
C GLU A 423 -20.51 -23.49 25.99
N HIS A 424 -20.36 -23.61 24.67
CA HIS A 424 -21.39 -23.21 23.69
C HIS A 424 -21.01 -23.67 22.28
#